data_AF-A0A3B6ILY3-F1
#
_entry.id   AF-A0A3B6ILY3-F1
#
_cell.length_a   1.000
_cell.length_b   1.000
_cell.length_c   1.000
_cell.angle_alpha   90.00
_cell.angle_beta   90.00
_cell.angle_gamma   90.00
#
_symmetry.space_group_name_H-M   'P 1'
#
loop_
_entity.id
_entity.type
_entity.pdbx_description
1 polymer ?
#
loop_
_entity_poly.entity_id
_entity_poly.type
_entity_poly.pdbx_seq_one_letter_code
_entity_poly.pdbx_strand_id
1 'polypeptide(L)'
;MAQPPGKLMDTIRRPVTAASSLGQSAANHLQPLVTLAQRNGVNRRCLLTLLASAAAIPEASESRKALLQDYVKRSKENKEKNDKERLDDFYKRNYKDYFGFMEGSVREKPAEELTESEKGILAWLDKNK
;
A
#
# COMPACT_ATOMS: atom_id res chain seq x y z
N MET A 1 37.71 25.07 36.19
CA MET A 1 37.63 24.08 35.09
C MET A 1 36.17 23.88 34.77
N ALA A 2 35.70 24.50 33.69
CA ALA A 2 34.29 24.62 33.32
C ALA A 2 33.78 23.36 32.59
N GLN A 3 32.58 22.91 32.91
CA GLN A 3 31.84 21.95 32.09
C GLN A 3 31.18 22.66 30.89
N PRO A 4 31.14 22.05 29.69
CA PRO A 4 30.43 22.63 28.56
C PRO A 4 28.92 22.33 28.65
N PRO A 5 28.05 23.25 28.18
CA PRO A 5 26.60 23.09 28.27
C PRO A 5 26.08 22.09 27.24
N GLY A 6 25.24 21.16 27.70
CA GLY A 6 24.51 20.22 26.85
C GLY A 6 23.54 20.96 25.92
N LYS A 7 23.76 20.79 24.60
CA LYS A 7 22.82 21.24 23.58
C LYS A 7 21.54 20.41 23.67
N LEU A 8 20.40 21.09 23.83
CA LEU A 8 19.06 20.57 23.64
C LEU A 8 18.95 20.10 22.18
N MET A 9 18.78 18.80 21.94
CA MET A 9 18.55 18.25 20.61
C MET A 9 17.07 18.45 20.26
N ASP A 10 16.80 19.25 19.23
CA ASP A 10 15.46 19.45 18.70
C ASP A 10 14.85 18.11 18.29
N THR A 11 13.66 17.84 18.83
CA THR A 11 12.91 16.62 18.53
C THR A 11 12.51 16.66 17.06
N ILE A 12 12.98 15.66 16.30
CA ILE A 12 12.66 15.46 14.89
C ILE A 12 11.13 15.49 14.72
N ARG A 13 10.62 16.56 14.11
CA ARG A 13 9.25 16.71 13.64
C ARG A 13 8.99 15.58 12.63
N ARG A 14 8.25 14.55 13.07
CA ARG A 14 7.69 13.52 12.18
C ARG A 14 6.90 14.22 11.06
N PRO A 15 7.18 13.96 9.77
CA PRO A 15 6.23 14.31 8.74
C PRO A 15 5.01 13.41 8.91
N VAL A 16 3.86 14.04 9.13
CA VAL A 16 2.53 13.44 9.06
C VAL A 16 2.44 12.65 7.76
N THR A 17 2.16 11.36 7.90
CA THR A 17 1.84 10.44 6.83
C THR A 17 0.87 11.09 5.85
N ALA A 18 1.31 11.26 4.60
CA ALA A 18 0.44 11.54 3.48
C ALA A 18 -0.54 10.37 3.37
N ALA A 19 -1.76 10.57 3.89
CA ALA A 19 -2.86 9.67 3.68
C ALA A 19 -3.08 9.58 2.16
N SER A 20 -3.04 8.35 1.65
CA SER A 20 -3.33 8.02 0.27
C SER A 20 -4.62 8.71 -0.17
N SER A 21 -4.59 9.35 -1.34
CA SER A 21 -5.74 10.03 -1.95
C SER A 21 -6.97 9.13 -2.12
N LEU A 22 -6.76 7.80 -2.09
CA LEU A 22 -7.81 6.79 -2.13
C LEU A 22 -8.68 6.78 -0.85
N GLY A 23 -8.12 7.13 0.32
CA GLY A 23 -8.86 7.21 1.58
C GLY A 23 -9.73 8.46 1.71
N GLN A 24 -9.38 9.55 1.02
CA GLN A 24 -10.13 10.81 1.07
C GLN A 24 -11.46 10.72 0.31
N SER A 25 -11.48 10.06 -0.84
CA SER A 25 -12.71 9.82 -1.62
C SER A 25 -13.73 8.99 -0.83
N ALA A 26 -13.24 7.99 -0.08
CA ALA A 26 -14.08 7.19 0.79
C ALA A 26 -14.59 7.96 2.03
N ALA A 27 -13.73 8.80 2.63
CA ALA A 27 -14.12 9.59 3.79
C ALA A 27 -15.17 10.66 3.44
N ASN A 28 -15.10 11.25 2.25
CA ASN A 28 -15.97 12.35 1.82
C ASN A 28 -17.43 11.91 1.61
N HIS A 29 -17.68 10.70 1.12
CA HIS A 29 -19.07 10.20 0.96
C HIS A 29 -19.72 9.77 2.27
N LEU A 30 -18.93 9.58 3.34
CA LEU A 30 -19.42 9.19 4.66
C LEU A 30 -19.65 10.39 5.59
N GLN A 31 -19.04 11.56 5.31
CA GLN A 31 -19.24 12.77 6.12
C GLN A 31 -20.72 13.16 6.27
N PRO A 32 -21.54 13.21 5.20
CA PRO A 32 -22.93 13.64 5.32
C PRO A 32 -23.77 12.70 6.20
N LEU A 33 -23.49 11.39 6.13
CA LEU A 33 -24.17 10.37 6.92
C LEU A 33 -23.84 10.50 8.41
N VAL A 34 -22.57 10.78 8.72
CA VAL A 34 -22.10 10.99 10.10
C VAL A 34 -22.68 12.28 10.69
N THR A 35 -22.75 13.37 9.92
CA THR A 35 -23.35 14.64 10.36
C THR A 35 -24.86 14.49 10.61
N LEU A 36 -25.57 13.76 9.76
CA LEU A 36 -27.00 13.49 9.94
C LEU A 36 -27.27 12.63 11.18
N ALA A 37 -26.44 11.61 11.43
CA ALA A 37 -26.54 10.76 12.60
C ALA A 37 -26.28 11.53 13.91
N GLN A 38 -25.30 12.44 13.91
CA GLN A 38 -25.02 13.31 15.06
C GLN A 38 -26.17 14.27 15.36
N ARG A 39 -26.77 14.88 14.32
CA ARG A 39 -27.92 15.78 14.46
C ARG A 39 -29.15 15.08 15.07
N ASN A 40 -29.30 13.79 14.80
CA ASN A 40 -30.43 12.98 15.26
C ASN A 40 -30.15 12.25 16.60
N GLY A 41 -29.05 12.56 17.29
CA GLY A 41 -28.70 11.96 18.59
C GLY A 41 -28.33 10.48 18.51
N VAL A 42 -27.98 9.98 17.33
CA VAL A 42 -27.67 8.56 17.10
C VAL A 42 -26.27 8.28 17.65
N ASN A 43 -26.21 7.46 18.72
CA ASN A 43 -24.96 7.05 19.35
C ASN A 43 -24.05 6.34 18.32
N ARG A 44 -22.72 6.50 18.41
CA ARG A 44 -21.74 5.82 17.53
C ARG A 44 -21.94 4.29 17.48
N ARG A 45 -22.46 3.70 18.55
CA ARG A 45 -22.84 2.27 18.60
C ARG A 45 -24.04 1.94 17.70
N CYS A 46 -24.98 2.87 17.50
CA CYS A 46 -26.11 2.70 16.59
C CYS A 46 -25.71 2.78 15.11
N LEU A 47 -24.67 3.54 14.77
CA LEU A 47 -24.13 3.59 13.39
C LEU A 47 -23.59 2.22 12.95
N LEU A 48 -22.91 1.51 13.86
CA LEU A 48 -22.42 0.16 13.58
C LEU A 48 -23.57 -0.84 13.36
N THR A 49 -24.66 -0.73 14.13
CA THR A 49 -25.86 -1.56 13.89
C THR A 49 -26.58 -1.20 12.60
N LEU A 50 -26.63 0.08 12.20
CA LEU A 50 -27.17 0.50 10.90
C LEU A 50 -26.33 -0.03 9.73
N LEU A 51 -25.00 -0.01 9.86
CA LEU A 51 -24.09 -0.57 8.85
C LEU A 51 -24.21 -2.11 8.76
N ALA A 52 -24.39 -2.79 9.90
CA ALA A 52 -24.66 -4.22 9.95
C ALA A 52 -26.03 -4.59 9.35
N SER A 53 -27.02 -3.70 9.43
CA SER A 53 -28.35 -3.89 8.84
C SER A 53 -28.33 -3.83 7.30
N ALA A 54 -27.33 -3.18 6.72
CA ALA A 54 -27.12 -3.14 5.27
C ALA A 54 -26.49 -4.43 4.71
N ALA A 55 -26.07 -5.37 5.56
CA ALA A 55 -25.56 -6.68 5.15
C ALA A 55 -26.67 -7.66 4.71
N ALA A 56 -27.94 -7.33 4.95
CA ALA A 56 -29.07 -7.97 4.28
C ALA A 56 -29.14 -7.47 2.83
N ILE A 57 -28.21 -7.95 2.00
CA ILE A 57 -28.20 -7.68 0.57
C ILE A 57 -29.51 -8.24 0.02
N PRO A 58 -30.45 -7.43 -0.50
CA PRO A 58 -31.61 -7.97 -1.19
C PRO A 58 -31.10 -8.83 -2.35
N GLU A 59 -31.65 -10.04 -2.48
CA GLU A 59 -31.38 -11.00 -3.56
C GLU A 59 -30.91 -10.26 -4.82
N ALA A 60 -29.62 -10.40 -5.12
CA ALA A 60 -29.01 -9.63 -6.18
C ALA A 60 -29.77 -9.93 -7.48
N SER A 61 -30.13 -8.88 -8.24
CA SER A 61 -30.76 -9.07 -9.55
C SER A 61 -29.90 -10.01 -10.38
N GLU A 62 -30.50 -10.87 -11.19
CA GLU A 62 -29.77 -11.86 -12.00
C GLU A 62 -28.66 -11.23 -12.85
N SER A 63 -28.84 -9.97 -13.28
CA SER A 63 -27.81 -9.15 -13.94
C SER A 63 -26.56 -8.89 -13.08
N ARG A 64 -26.74 -8.61 -11.78
CA ARG A 64 -25.63 -8.42 -10.83
C ARG A 64 -24.95 -9.74 -10.51
N LYS A 65 -25.71 -10.83 -10.40
CA LYS A 65 -25.14 -12.19 -10.21
C LYS A 65 -24.28 -12.60 -11.40
N ALA A 66 -24.76 -12.39 -12.63
CA ALA A 66 -24.01 -12.68 -13.85
C ALA A 66 -22.70 -11.88 -13.93
N LEU A 67 -22.75 -10.57 -13.64
CA LEU A 67 -21.56 -9.72 -13.62
C LEU A 67 -20.54 -10.17 -12.55
N LEU A 68 -20.99 -10.57 -11.36
CA LEU A 68 -20.10 -11.13 -10.34
C LEU A 68 -19.47 -12.45 -10.78
N GLN A 69 -20.23 -13.31 -11.47
CA GLN A 69 -19.72 -14.56 -12.01
C GLN A 69 -18.62 -14.32 -13.05
N ASP A 70 -18.77 -13.32 -13.91
CA ASP A 70 -17.75 -12.92 -14.89
C ASP A 70 -16.46 -12.43 -14.20
N TYR A 71 -16.57 -11.63 -13.14
CA TYR A 71 -15.40 -11.20 -12.37
C TYR A 71 -14.69 -12.36 -11.68
N VAL A 72 -15.45 -13.29 -11.09
CA VAL A 72 -14.88 -14.50 -10.48
C VAL A 72 -14.17 -15.35 -11.52
N LYS A 73 -14.76 -15.51 -12.72
CA LYS A 73 -14.14 -16.23 -13.84
C LYS A 73 -12.83 -15.57 -14.25
N ARG A 74 -12.84 -14.25 -14.52
CA ARG A 74 -11.63 -13.48 -14.87
C ARG A 74 -10.54 -13.55 -13.80
N SER A 75 -10.94 -13.52 -12.52
CA SER A 75 -9.99 -13.62 -11.41
C SER A 75 -9.33 -14.99 -11.32
N LYS A 76 -10.04 -16.06 -11.68
CA LYS A 76 -9.49 -17.42 -11.72
C LYS A 76 -8.55 -17.60 -12.91
N GLU A 77 -8.98 -17.14 -14.09
CA GLU A 77 -8.18 -17.23 -15.33
C GLU A 77 -6.87 -16.44 -15.22
N ASN A 78 -6.90 -15.26 -14.59
CA ASN A 78 -5.71 -14.41 -14.46
C ASN A 78 -4.91 -14.65 -13.19
N LYS A 79 -5.27 -15.65 -12.36
CA LYS A 79 -4.68 -15.84 -11.03
C LYS A 79 -3.16 -15.92 -11.07
N GLU A 80 -2.60 -16.76 -11.95
CA GLU A 80 -1.15 -16.97 -12.06
C GLU A 80 -0.42 -15.70 -12.48
N LYS A 81 -0.97 -14.97 -13.45
CA LYS A 81 -0.42 -13.67 -13.89
C LYS A 81 -0.43 -12.66 -12.75
N ASN A 82 -1.57 -12.51 -12.09
CA ASN A 82 -1.72 -11.57 -10.97
C ASN A 82 -0.80 -11.94 -9.81
N ASP A 83 -0.68 -13.23 -9.46
CA ASP A 83 0.19 -13.69 -8.38
C ASP A 83 1.68 -13.44 -8.72
N LYS A 84 2.08 -13.62 -9.99
CA LYS A 84 3.42 -13.28 -10.46
C LYS A 84 3.69 -11.78 -10.38
N GLU A 85 2.77 -10.95 -10.85
CA GLU A 85 2.89 -9.48 -10.78
C GLU A 85 2.98 -9.00 -9.33
N ARG A 86 2.13 -9.54 -8.44
CA ARG A 86 2.18 -9.25 -7.00
C ARG A 86 3.53 -9.60 -6.37
N LEU A 87 4.12 -10.71 -6.81
CA LEU A 87 5.41 -11.16 -6.31
C LEU A 87 6.54 -10.27 -6.84
N ASP A 88 6.52 -9.91 -8.12
CA ASP A 88 7.51 -9.02 -8.74
C ASP A 88 7.45 -7.62 -8.13
N ASP A 89 6.24 -7.07 -7.92
CA ASP A 89 6.01 -5.81 -7.21
C ASP A 89 6.52 -5.85 -5.78
N PHE A 90 6.31 -6.98 -5.08
CA PHE A 90 6.85 -7.17 -3.73
C PHE A 90 8.37 -7.13 -3.75
N TYR A 91 9.03 -7.87 -4.66
CA TYR A 91 10.49 -7.85 -4.74
C TYR A 91 11.02 -6.47 -5.12
N LYS A 92 10.37 -5.81 -6.08
CA LYS A 92 10.73 -4.46 -6.52
C LYS A 92 10.65 -3.46 -5.36
N ARG A 93 9.53 -3.42 -4.64
CA ARG A 93 9.35 -2.45 -3.55
C ARG A 93 10.26 -2.72 -2.35
N ASN A 94 10.57 -3.98 -2.06
CA ASN A 94 11.34 -4.32 -0.86
C ASN A 94 12.84 -4.34 -1.10
N TYR A 95 13.32 -4.71 -2.29
CA TYR A 95 14.74 -4.93 -2.54
C TYR A 95 15.41 -3.90 -3.46
N LYS A 96 14.62 -3.05 -4.14
CA LYS A 96 15.19 -2.02 -5.02
C LYS A 96 16.16 -1.10 -4.29
N ASP A 97 15.82 -0.62 -3.11
CA ASP A 97 16.66 0.31 -2.36
C ASP A 97 17.91 -0.38 -1.80
N TYR A 98 17.80 -1.63 -1.33
CA TYR A 98 18.95 -2.40 -0.85
C TYR A 98 19.96 -2.67 -1.97
N PHE A 99 19.47 -3.09 -3.14
CA PHE A 99 20.34 -3.31 -4.29
C PHE A 99 20.89 -1.98 -4.82
N GLY A 100 20.10 -0.91 -4.82
CA GLY A 100 20.54 0.43 -5.19
C GLY A 100 21.65 0.97 -4.28
N PHE A 101 21.60 0.67 -2.98
CA PHE A 101 22.70 1.01 -2.07
C PHE A 101 24.00 0.29 -2.43
N MET A 102 23.92 -0.99 -2.80
CA MET A 102 25.08 -1.78 -3.23
C MET A 102 25.58 -1.40 -4.63
N GLU A 103 24.72 -0.82 -5.48
CA GLU A 103 25.01 -0.51 -6.89
C GLU A 103 26.30 0.31 -7.07
N GLY A 104 26.53 1.33 -6.23
CA GLY A 104 27.71 2.19 -6.34
C GLY A 104 29.01 1.41 -6.17
N SER A 105 29.15 0.69 -5.05
CA SER A 105 30.36 -0.11 -4.77
C SER A 105 30.54 -1.26 -5.77
N VAL A 106 29.45 -1.83 -6.27
CA VAL A 106 29.48 -2.97 -7.20
C VAL A 106 29.83 -2.51 -8.62
N ARG A 107 29.39 -1.34 -9.07
CA ARG A 107 29.71 -0.79 -10.41
C ARG A 107 31.14 -0.25 -10.53
N GLU A 108 31.77 0.13 -9.41
CA GLU A 108 33.17 0.57 -9.39
C GLU A 108 34.17 -0.59 -9.59
N LYS A 109 33.75 -1.83 -9.32
CA LYS A 109 34.59 -3.01 -9.52
C LYS A 109 34.74 -3.34 -11.01
N PRO A 110 35.93 -3.82 -11.44
CA PRO A 110 36.12 -4.28 -12.82
C PRO A 110 35.24 -5.50 -13.12
N ALA A 111 34.78 -5.61 -14.38
CA ALA A 111 33.84 -6.64 -14.86
C ALA A 111 34.28 -8.10 -14.62
N GLU A 112 35.59 -8.30 -14.49
CA GLU A 112 36.24 -9.60 -14.25
C GLU A 112 36.20 -10.04 -12.77
N GLU A 113 36.10 -9.09 -11.83
CA GLU A 113 36.00 -9.36 -10.39
C GLU A 113 34.55 -9.45 -9.88
N LEU A 114 33.59 -9.12 -10.74
CA LEU A 114 32.17 -9.18 -10.43
C LEU A 114 31.70 -10.64 -10.31
N THR A 115 31.19 -10.98 -9.13
CA THR A 115 30.56 -12.27 -8.85
C THR A 115 29.28 -12.45 -9.67
N GLU A 116 28.86 -13.70 -9.89
CA GLU A 116 27.63 -13.99 -10.65
C GLU A 116 26.38 -13.33 -10.03
N SER A 117 26.32 -13.27 -8.71
CA SER A 117 25.26 -12.61 -7.95
C SER A 117 25.26 -11.10 -8.15
N GLU A 118 26.42 -10.45 -8.13
CA GLU A 118 26.54 -9.00 -8.40
C GLU A 118 26.12 -8.66 -9.83
N LYS A 119 26.51 -9.47 -10.82
CA LYS A 119 26.03 -9.33 -12.21
C LYS A 119 24.52 -9.45 -12.29
N GLY A 120 23.94 -10.42 -11.57
CA GLY A 120 22.49 -10.60 -11.48
C GLY A 120 21.76 -9.41 -10.85
N ILE A 121 22.32 -8.84 -9.77
CA ILE A 121 21.77 -7.65 -9.10
C ILE A 121 21.80 -6.44 -10.03
N LEU A 122 22.91 -6.20 -10.73
CA LEU A 122 23.01 -5.09 -11.69
C LEU A 122 22.00 -5.24 -12.83
N ALA A 123 21.87 -6.44 -13.41
CA ALA A 123 20.90 -6.72 -14.45
C ALA A 123 19.45 -6.53 -13.95
N TRP A 124 19.16 -6.94 -12.73
CA TRP A 124 17.85 -6.75 -12.12
C TRP A 124 17.56 -5.27 -11.85
N LEU A 125 18.55 -4.50 -11.37
CA LEU A 125 18.43 -3.05 -11.16
C LEU A 125 18.18 -2.32 -12.47
N ASP A 126 18.92 -2.65 -13.53
CA ASP A 126 18.75 -2.01 -14.84
C ASP A 126 17.39 -2.34 -15.46
N LYS A 127 16.85 -3.53 -15.21
CA LYS A 127 15.48 -3.90 -15.60
C LYS A 127 14.38 -3.19 -14.78
N ASN A 128 14.69 -2.77 -13.54
CA ASN A 128 13.72 -2.25 -12.56
C ASN A 128 13.92 -0.77 -12.20
N LYS A 129 14.76 -0.05 -12.94
CA LYS A 129 15.03 1.39 -12.75
C LYS A 129 13.77 2.24 -12.84
#